data_AF-A0A7S4N371-F1
#
_entry.id   AF-A0A7S4N371-F1
#
_cell.length_a   1.000
_cell.length_b   1.000
_cell.length_c   1.000
_cell.angle_alpha   90.00
_cell.angle_beta   90.00
_cell.angle_gamma   90.00
#
_symmetry.space_group_name_H-M   'P 1'
#
loop_
_entity.id
_entity.type
_entity.pdbx_description
1 polymer ?
#
loop_
_entity_poly.entity_id
_entity_poly.type
_entity_poly.pdbx_seq_one_letter_code
_entity_poly.pdbx_strand_id
1 'polypeptide(L)'
;PPKTLDSAAEGKRKVVVVLLCGRPLVIPPKTLEKIDALLVAWLPGTEGGGVVDALFGFSAVTGKLSFSWPRDASQVQRAHRSGVSPPGSEESSETPLFPLGFGLEMAAVCDEAPPTSNPVG
;
A
#
# COMPACT_ATOMS: atom_id res chain seq x y z
N PRO A 1 16.24 -11.99 16.27
CA PRO A 1 16.46 -11.01 15.17
C PRO A 1 15.58 -9.77 15.40
N PRO A 2 16.06 -8.56 15.09
CA PRO A 2 15.23 -7.36 15.25
C PRO A 2 14.04 -7.42 14.28
N LYS A 3 12.84 -7.10 14.77
CA LYS A 3 11.57 -7.26 14.06
C LYS A 3 11.03 -5.94 13.49
N THR A 4 11.87 -4.91 13.38
CA THR A 4 11.46 -3.54 13.05
C THR A 4 11.83 -3.17 11.62
N LEU A 5 11.11 -2.18 11.07
CA LEU A 5 11.37 -1.62 9.74
C LEU A 5 12.81 -1.11 9.61
N ASP A 6 13.34 -0.50 10.67
CA ASP A 6 14.68 0.09 10.68
C ASP A 6 15.77 -0.96 10.42
N SER A 7 15.68 -2.10 11.10
CA SER A 7 16.65 -3.17 10.90
C SER A 7 16.53 -3.88 9.56
N ALA A 8 15.34 -3.88 8.94
CA ALA A 8 15.17 -4.38 7.58
C ALA A 8 15.85 -3.44 6.55
N ALA A 9 15.69 -2.12 6.72
CA ALA A 9 16.27 -1.10 5.85
C ALA A 9 17.80 -1.06 5.95
N GLU A 10 18.37 -1.21 7.14
CA GLU A 10 19.83 -1.22 7.38
C GLU A 10 20.54 -2.40 6.69
N GLY A 11 19.83 -3.53 6.51
CA GLY A 11 20.39 -4.77 5.97
C GLY A 11 20.61 -4.81 4.45
N LYS A 12 20.44 -3.68 3.72
CA LYS A 12 20.46 -3.60 2.24
C LYS A 12 19.48 -4.56 1.54
N ARG A 13 18.39 -4.94 2.22
CA ARG A 13 17.34 -5.79 1.65
C ARG A 13 16.29 -4.93 0.99
N LYS A 14 15.59 -5.50 0.01
CA LYS A 14 14.37 -4.87 -0.51
C LYS A 14 13.26 -4.96 0.54
N VAL A 15 12.67 -3.83 0.87
CA VAL A 15 11.62 -3.72 1.89
C VAL A 15 10.31 -3.34 1.23
N VAL A 16 9.35 -4.25 1.28
CA VAL A 16 7.98 -4.03 0.81
C VAL A 16 7.06 -3.98 2.03
N VAL A 17 6.26 -2.92 2.13
CA VAL A 17 5.23 -2.79 3.16
C VAL A 17 3.86 -3.08 2.58
N VAL A 18 3.15 -4.03 3.18
CA VAL A 18 1.75 -4.33 2.86
C VAL A 18 0.87 -3.78 3.98
N LEU A 19 0.04 -2.79 3.64
CA LEU A 19 -0.91 -2.18 4.56
C LEU A 19 -2.27 -2.89 4.50
N LEU A 20 -2.62 -3.51 5.62
CA LEU A 20 -3.96 -4.04 5.88
C LEU A 20 -4.70 -3.05 6.78
N CYS A 21 -5.62 -2.28 6.20
CA CYS A 21 -6.34 -1.25 6.92
C CYS A 21 -7.74 -1.04 6.33
N GLY A 22 -8.72 -0.69 7.16
CA GLY A 22 -10.08 -0.36 6.69
C GLY A 22 -10.25 1.10 6.29
N ARG A 23 -9.23 1.94 6.49
CA ARG A 23 -9.25 3.38 6.24
C ARG A 23 -7.84 3.91 6.01
N PRO A 24 -7.69 5.06 5.32
CA PRO A 24 -6.39 5.69 5.15
C PRO A 24 -5.71 5.98 6.50
N LEU A 25 -4.41 5.71 6.57
CA LEU A 25 -3.57 5.92 7.76
C LEU A 25 -2.53 7.00 7.48
N VAL A 26 -2.15 7.78 8.48
CA VAL A 26 -1.02 8.70 8.35
C VAL A 26 0.26 7.88 8.25
N ILE A 27 0.98 7.99 7.13
CA ILE A 27 2.26 7.32 6.91
C ILE A 27 3.36 8.33 7.19
N PRO A 28 4.23 8.11 8.20
CA PRO A 28 5.35 9.02 8.45
C PRO A 28 6.26 9.10 7.22
N PRO A 29 6.75 10.29 6.84
CA PRO A 29 7.68 10.43 5.71
C PRO A 29 8.92 9.53 5.84
N LYS A 30 9.45 9.41 7.06
CA LYS A 30 10.57 8.52 7.40
C LYS A 30 10.31 7.04 7.08
N THR A 31 9.05 6.61 7.04
CA THR A 31 8.69 5.25 6.64
C THR A 31 8.80 5.10 5.14
N LEU A 32 8.30 6.07 4.37
CA LEU A 32 8.36 6.06 2.90
C LEU A 32 9.81 6.08 2.39
N GLU A 33 10.69 6.80 3.08
CA GLU A 33 12.13 6.85 2.75
C GLU A 33 12.87 5.52 2.96
N LYS A 34 12.28 4.59 3.73
CA LYS A 34 12.91 3.32 4.12
C LYS A 34 12.38 2.10 3.37
N ILE A 35 11.39 2.29 2.50
CA ILE A 35 10.73 1.20 1.79
C ILE A 35 10.94 1.35 0.29
N ASP A 36 11.05 0.23 -0.40
CA ASP A 36 11.13 0.20 -1.87
C ASP A 36 9.74 0.19 -2.51
N ALA A 37 8.74 -0.36 -1.80
CA ALA A 37 7.37 -0.42 -2.28
C ALA A 37 6.35 -0.41 -1.15
N LEU A 38 5.17 0.15 -1.45
CA LEU A 38 4.01 0.19 -0.58
C LEU A 38 2.79 -0.40 -1.31
N LEU A 39 2.19 -1.45 -0.75
CA LEU A 39 0.97 -2.06 -1.24
C LEU A 39 -0.15 -1.85 -0.23
N VAL A 40 -1.28 -1.27 -0.64
CA VAL A 40 -2.48 -1.17 0.20
C VAL A 40 -3.45 -2.28 -0.20
N ALA A 41 -3.57 -3.29 0.64
CA ALA A 41 -4.45 -4.45 0.40
C ALA A 41 -5.82 -4.31 1.10
N TRP A 42 -6.05 -3.21 1.80
CA TRP A 42 -7.29 -2.93 2.54
C TRP A 42 -7.64 -4.07 3.51
N LEU A 43 -8.84 -4.65 3.38
CA LEU A 43 -9.31 -5.82 4.11
C LEU A 43 -9.56 -6.94 3.08
N PRO A 44 -8.55 -7.73 2.70
CA PRO A 44 -8.60 -8.67 1.57
C PRO A 44 -9.37 -9.99 1.87
N GLY A 45 -10.25 -9.98 2.87
CA GLY A 45 -10.92 -11.19 3.35
C GLY A 45 -10.01 -12.12 4.16
N THR A 46 -10.55 -13.26 4.58
CA THR A 46 -9.87 -14.23 5.47
C THR A 46 -8.71 -14.94 4.80
N GLU A 47 -8.83 -15.21 3.50
CA GLU A 47 -7.81 -15.90 2.72
C GLU A 47 -6.67 -14.97 2.26
N GLY A 48 -6.82 -13.65 2.42
CA GLY A 48 -5.85 -12.67 1.91
C GLY A 48 -5.55 -12.82 0.43
N GLY A 49 -6.48 -13.41 -0.33
CA GLY A 49 -6.29 -13.79 -1.72
C GLY A 49 -5.90 -12.59 -2.59
N GLY A 50 -5.07 -12.83 -3.60
CA GLY A 50 -4.60 -11.78 -4.52
C GLY A 50 -3.43 -10.94 -4.00
N VAL A 51 -3.13 -10.91 -2.68
CA VAL A 51 -1.98 -10.14 -2.17
C VAL A 51 -0.66 -10.78 -2.62
N VAL A 52 -0.55 -12.11 -2.52
CA VAL A 52 0.61 -12.86 -3.01
C VAL A 52 0.74 -12.71 -4.52
N ASP A 53 -0.37 -12.85 -5.25
CA ASP A 53 -0.38 -12.72 -6.71
C ASP A 53 0.07 -11.34 -7.18
N ALA A 54 -0.31 -10.28 -6.46
CA ALA A 54 0.15 -8.93 -6.72
C ALA A 54 1.64 -8.74 -6.41
N LEU A 55 2.16 -9.32 -5.32
CA LEU A 55 3.56 -9.18 -4.93
C LEU A 55 4.52 -9.92 -5.87
N PHE A 56 4.12 -11.08 -6.35
CA PHE A 56 4.93 -11.90 -7.26
C PHE A 56 4.63 -11.66 -8.75
N GLY A 57 3.63 -10.82 -9.05
CA GLY A 57 3.26 -10.50 -10.42
C GLY A 57 2.46 -11.58 -11.14
N PHE A 58 1.88 -12.55 -10.42
CA PHE A 58 0.95 -13.52 -11.02
C PHE A 58 -0.36 -12.88 -11.49
N SER A 59 -0.68 -11.68 -11.01
CA SER A 59 -1.80 -10.87 -11.47
C SER A 59 -1.39 -9.42 -11.73
N ALA A 60 -2.08 -8.77 -12.66
CA ALA A 60 -1.87 -7.36 -12.95
C ALA A 60 -2.40 -6.50 -11.78
N VAL A 61 -1.62 -5.50 -11.36
CA VAL A 61 -2.02 -4.54 -10.34
C VAL A 61 -2.55 -3.30 -11.04
N THR A 62 -3.84 -3.04 -10.88
CA THR A 62 -4.54 -1.89 -11.50
C THR A 62 -5.32 -1.04 -10.50
N GLY A 63 -5.21 -1.35 -9.20
CA GLY A 63 -5.96 -0.69 -8.14
C GLY A 63 -5.67 0.80 -8.06
N LYS A 64 -6.73 1.60 -7.95
CA LYS A 64 -6.67 3.06 -7.72
C LYS A 64 -7.36 3.40 -6.41
N LEU A 65 -6.84 4.41 -5.71
CA LEU A 65 -7.39 4.85 -4.44
C LEU A 65 -8.80 5.44 -4.61
N SER A 66 -9.78 4.90 -3.89
CA SER A 66 -11.14 5.46 -3.83
C SER A 66 -11.27 6.69 -2.92
N PHE A 67 -10.18 7.06 -2.21
CA PHE A 67 -10.10 8.23 -1.33
C PHE A 67 -8.69 8.84 -1.41
N SER A 68 -8.57 10.15 -1.25
CA SER A 68 -7.25 10.77 -1.08
C SER A 68 -6.58 10.27 0.20
N TRP A 69 -5.29 9.92 0.13
CA TRP A 69 -4.52 9.46 1.27
C TRP A 69 -3.98 10.64 2.09
N PRO A 70 -4.20 10.70 3.41
CA PRO A 70 -3.85 11.85 4.22
C PRO A 70 -2.34 11.97 4.41
N ARG A 71 -1.85 13.22 4.39
CA ARG A 71 -0.49 13.59 4.75
C ARG A 71 -0.28 13.63 6.26
N ASP A 72 -1.30 14.03 7.01
CA ASP A 72 -1.23 14.20 8.46
C ASP A 72 -2.60 13.98 9.14
N ALA A 73 -2.59 13.96 10.48
CA ALA A 73 -3.78 13.72 11.29
C ALA A 73 -4.84 14.82 11.17
N SER A 74 -4.45 16.05 10.85
CA SER A 74 -5.40 17.15 10.64
C SER A 74 -6.25 16.92 9.39
N GLN A 75 -5.66 16.35 8.34
CA GLN A 75 -6.38 15.97 7.12
C GLN A 75 -7.37 14.82 7.39
N VAL A 76 -6.99 13.85 8.23
CA VAL A 76 -7.91 12.78 8.68
C VAL A 76 -9.12 13.36 9.40
N GLN A 77 -8.88 14.26 10.36
CA GLN A 77 -9.94 14.89 11.14
C GLN A 77 -10.88 15.72 10.26
N ARG A 78 -10.34 16.42 9.26
CA ARG A 78 -11.15 17.17 8.29
C ARG A 78 -11.99 16.24 7.43
N ALA A 79 -11.40 15.20 6.84
CA ALA A 79 -12.13 14.24 6.00
C ALA A 79 -13.29 13.57 6.77
N HIS A 80 -13.08 13.24 8.05
CA HIS A 80 -14.14 12.73 8.93
C HIS A 80 -15.26 13.76 9.17
N ARG A 81 -14.93 15.06 9.26
CA ARG A 81 -15.90 16.12 9.53
C ARG A 81 -16.67 16.58 8.29
N SER A 82 -16.02 16.69 7.13
CA SER A 82 -16.61 17.17 5.89
C SER A 82 -17.23 16.06 5.04
N GLY A 83 -16.85 14.79 5.26
CA GLY A 83 -17.21 13.67 4.39
C GLY A 83 -16.57 13.72 2.99
N VAL A 84 -15.73 14.72 2.73
CA VAL A 84 -15.11 14.97 1.43
C VAL A 84 -13.59 15.08 1.60
N SER A 85 -12.86 14.21 0.91
CA SER A 85 -11.41 14.35 0.75
C SER A 85 -11.10 15.58 -0.10
N PRO A 86 -10.21 16.50 0.31
CA PRO A 86 -9.86 17.66 -0.50
C PRO A 86 -9.36 17.22 -1.88
N PRO A 87 -9.83 17.85 -2.97
CA PRO A 87 -9.16 17.71 -4.26
C PRO A 87 -7.77 18.32 -4.09
N GLY A 88 -6.71 17.51 -4.24
CA GLY A 88 -5.35 18.01 -4.07
C GLY A 88 -5.05 19.11 -5.08
N SER A 89 -4.92 20.35 -4.63
CA SER A 89 -4.19 21.40 -5.36
C SER A 89 -2.72 21.33 -4.97
N GLU A 90 -1.80 21.60 -5.90
CA GLU A 90 -0.37 21.25 -5.74
C GLU A 90 0.40 22.13 -4.73
N GLU A 91 -0.19 23.20 -4.19
CA GLU A 91 0.56 24.24 -3.46
C GLU A 91 -0.03 24.60 -2.07
N SER A 92 -0.90 23.78 -1.49
CA SER A 92 -1.51 24.06 -0.18
C SER A 92 -1.22 22.96 0.84
N SER A 93 -1.31 23.27 2.14
CA SER A 93 -1.35 22.26 3.23
C SER A 93 -2.52 21.26 3.12
N GLU A 94 -3.35 21.44 2.10
CA GLU A 94 -4.47 20.62 1.68
C GLU A 94 -4.06 19.50 0.70
N THR A 95 -2.84 19.50 0.15
CA THR A 95 -2.40 18.45 -0.76
C THR A 95 -2.28 17.12 0.01
N PRO A 96 -3.01 16.07 -0.41
CA PRO A 96 -2.88 14.75 0.19
C PRO A 96 -1.49 14.16 -0.06
N LEU A 97 -1.16 13.07 0.65
CA LEU A 97 0.05 12.29 0.39
C LEU A 97 -0.04 11.56 -0.95
N PHE A 98 -1.22 10.96 -1.22
CA PHE A 98 -1.57 10.38 -2.51
C PHE A 98 -2.96 10.90 -2.91
N PRO A 99 -3.14 11.43 -4.12
CA PRO A 99 -4.44 11.97 -4.53
C PRO A 99 -5.48 10.86 -4.74
N LEU A 100 -6.76 11.26 -4.76
CA LEU A 100 -7.85 10.40 -5.21
C LEU A 100 -7.53 9.82 -6.60
N GLY A 101 -7.79 8.54 -6.82
CA GLY A 101 -7.50 7.86 -8.07
C GLY A 101 -6.01 7.53 -8.27
N PHE A 102 -5.12 7.85 -7.33
CA PHE A 102 -3.73 7.44 -7.41
C PHE A 102 -3.60 5.92 -7.32
N GLY A 103 -2.69 5.36 -8.10
CA GLY A 103 -2.31 3.95 -8.03
C GLY A 103 -1.33 3.63 -9.13
N LEU A 104 -0.22 2.98 -8.77
CA LEU A 104 0.76 2.51 -9.74
C LEU A 104 0.22 1.24 -10.41
N GLU A 105 0.50 1.11 -11.69
CA GLU A 105 0.11 -0.07 -12.46
C GLU A 105 1.30 -1.00 -12.65
N MET A 106 1.05 -2.29 -12.52
CA MET A 106 2.03 -3.34 -12.79
C MET A 106 1.38 -4.38 -13.69
N ALA A 107 2.03 -4.70 -14.80
CA ALA A 107 1.60 -5.82 -15.65
C ALA A 107 1.87 -7.15 -14.93
N ALA A 108 1.03 -8.15 -15.19
CA ALA A 108 1.33 -9.51 -14.77
C ALA A 108 2.60 -9.99 -15.47
N VAL A 109 3.47 -10.66 -14.71
CA VAL A 109 4.62 -11.36 -15.22
C VAL A 109 4.18 -12.80 -15.46
N CYS A 110 4.05 -13.18 -16.73
CA CYS A 110 3.83 -14.57 -17.10
C CYS A 110 5.15 -15.34 -16.89
N ASP A 111 5.38 -15.79 -15.66
CA ASP A 111 6.31 -16.89 -15.42
C ASP A 111 5.52 -18.04 -14.79
N GLU A 112 5.94 -19.27 -15.08
CA GLU A 112 5.19 -20.51 -14.90
C GLU A 112 4.39 -20.63 -13.58
N ALA A 113 3.25 -21.32 -13.65
CA ALA A 113 2.30 -21.50 -12.55
C ALA A 113 2.98 -21.78 -11.19
N PRO A 114 2.41 -21.29 -10.06
CA PRO A 114 2.98 -21.51 -8.74
C PRO A 114 3.23 -23.01 -8.50
N PRO A 115 4.36 -23.40 -7.86
CA PRO A 115 4.65 -24.80 -7.60
C PRO A 115 3.47 -25.40 -6.85
N THR A 116 2.77 -26.31 -7.52
CA THR A 116 1.55 -26.94 -7.01
C THR A 116 1.87 -27.57 -5.66
N SER A 117 1.01 -27.27 -4.68
CA SER A 117 1.02 -27.84 -3.33
C SER A 117 1.46 -29.30 -3.32
N ASN A 118 2.44 -29.63 -2.47
CA ASN A 118 2.92 -31.00 -2.25
C ASN A 118 1.75 -32.00 -2.14
N PRO A 119 1.87 -33.21 -2.70
CA PRO A 119 0.87 -34.25 -2.47
C PRO A 119 0.85 -34.56 -0.96
N VAL A 120 -0.31 -34.36 -0.34
CA VAL A 120 -0.58 -34.86 1.00
C VAL A 120 -0.49 -36.38 0.91
N GLY A 121 0.46 -36.95 1.65
CA GLY A 121 0.63 -38.41 1.80
C GLY A 121 -0.48 -39.06 2.60
#